data_AF-A0A9Q0THL6-F1
#
_entry.id   AF-A0A9Q0THL6-F1
#
_cell.length_a   1.000
_cell.length_b   1.000
_cell.length_c   1.000
_cell.angle_alpha   90.00
_cell.angle_beta   90.00
_cell.angle_gamma   90.00
#
_symmetry.space_group_name_H-M   'P 1'
#
loop_
_entity.id
_entity.type
_entity.pdbx_description
1 polymer ?
#
loop_
_entity_poly.entity_id
_entity_poly.type
_entity_poly.pdbx_seq_one_letter_code
_entity_poly.pdbx_strand_id
1 'polypeptide(L)'
;MRRFLRSPSLVESMDKLILVAAVDKSKLNVPKSLRLWSLQACGTTWVEIERMPQQLYQQFEELEAGHGFDSVGHGKFIAIIIRGSDRALLFDIFRKAWQWIPPCPYMNHGGEDVNELHGFAYEPTVTTPVTGLLDQLTVPFQSFSGLIG
;
A
#
# COMPACT_ATOMS: atom_id res chain seq x y z
N MET A 1 12.14 14.54 15.87
CA MET A 1 11.38 13.99 14.72
C MET A 1 10.19 13.09 15.11
N ARG A 2 10.07 12.56 16.34
CA ARG A 2 9.13 11.46 16.67
C ARG A 2 7.68 11.80 17.07
N ARG A 3 7.16 13.03 16.88
CA ARG A 3 5.82 13.41 17.43
C ARG A 3 4.82 14.02 16.44
N PHE A 4 5.12 14.04 15.14
CA PHE A 4 4.25 14.69 14.16
C PHE A 4 3.82 13.79 13.01
N LEU A 5 4.30 12.55 12.92
CA LEU A 5 3.86 11.64 11.86
C LEU A 5 2.67 10.82 12.34
N ARG A 6 1.62 10.77 11.51
CA ARG A 6 0.48 9.85 11.65
C ARG A 6 0.46 8.90 10.46
N SER A 7 0.01 7.67 10.72
CA SER A 7 -0.19 6.63 9.71
C SER A 7 1.03 6.42 8.79
N PRO A 8 2.24 6.18 9.35
CA PRO A 8 3.41 5.92 8.52
C PRO A 8 3.26 4.59 7.76
N SER A 9 3.50 4.62 6.45
CA SER A 9 3.55 3.45 5.57
C SER A 9 4.88 3.44 4.81
N LEU A 10 5.54 2.28 4.77
CA LEU A 10 6.74 2.06 3.95
C LEU A 10 6.35 1.29 2.70
N VAL A 11 6.72 1.84 1.54
CA VAL A 11 6.46 1.23 0.24
C VAL A 11 7.76 1.13 -0.57
N GLU A 12 7.90 0.06 -1.34
CA GLU A 12 8.86 0.01 -2.43
C GLU A 12 8.18 0.55 -3.69
N SER A 13 8.88 1.39 -4.44
CA SER A 13 8.48 1.82 -5.78
C SER A 13 9.70 2.32 -6.54
N MET A 14 9.87 1.86 -7.79
CA MET A 14 11.01 2.22 -8.64
C MET A 14 12.37 1.93 -7.99
N ASP A 15 12.51 0.79 -7.32
CA ASP A 15 13.71 0.35 -6.58
C ASP A 15 14.09 1.31 -5.43
N LYS A 16 13.12 2.09 -4.94
CA LYS A 16 13.31 3.03 -3.83
C LYS A 16 12.40 2.69 -2.67
N LEU A 17 12.96 2.74 -1.48
CA LEU A 17 12.18 2.71 -0.25
C LEU A 17 11.62 4.11 0.03
N ILE A 18 10.30 4.21 0.05
CA ILE A 18 9.57 5.47 0.24
C ILE A 18 8.71 5.36 1.51
N LEU A 19 8.83 6.37 2.38
CA LEU A 19 7.95 6.57 3.52
C LEU A 19 6.83 7.51 3.10
N VAL A 20 5.59 7.09 3.30
CA VAL A 20 4.38 7.90 3.17
C VAL A 20 3.84 8.16 4.58
N ALA A 21 3.61 9.41 4.96
CA ALA A 21 2.97 9.71 6.26
C ALA A 21 2.19 11.01 6.21
N ALA A 22 1.13 11.09 7.01
CA ALA A 22 0.52 12.37 7.35
C ALA A 22 1.40 13.08 8.39
N VAL A 23 1.57 14.38 8.22
CA VAL A 23 2.26 15.26 9.15
C VAL A 23 1.22 16.09 9.85
N ASP A 24 1.23 16.05 11.19
CA ASP A 24 0.36 16.84 12.05
C ASP A 24 0.99 18.17 12.45
N LYS A 25 0.14 19.09 12.92
CA LYS A 25 0.59 20.43 13.31
C LYS A 25 1.55 20.31 14.49
N SER A 26 2.75 20.87 14.33
CA SER A 26 3.73 20.96 15.40
C SER A 26 3.66 22.30 16.12
N LYS A 27 4.26 22.37 17.32
CA LYS A 27 4.56 23.63 18.00
C LYS A 27 5.48 24.55 17.19
N LEU A 28 6.12 24.02 16.14
CA LEU A 28 7.02 24.74 15.23
C LEU A 28 6.30 25.24 13.96
N ASN A 29 4.96 25.37 13.99
CA ASN A 29 4.14 25.86 12.87
C ASN A 29 4.26 25.06 11.57
N VAL A 30 4.60 23.77 11.66
CA VAL A 30 4.61 22.90 10.48
C VAL A 30 3.16 22.67 10.03
N PRO A 31 2.81 22.98 8.76
CA PRO A 31 1.46 22.75 8.24
C PRO A 31 1.11 21.27 8.18
N LYS A 32 -0.16 20.95 8.45
CA LYS A 32 -0.68 19.60 8.23
C LYS A 32 -0.63 19.26 6.75
N SER A 33 -0.16 18.06 6.41
CA SER A 33 0.01 17.62 5.02
C SER A 33 0.31 16.13 4.94
N LEU A 34 0.01 15.48 3.82
CA LEU A 34 0.56 14.16 3.48
C LEU A 34 1.90 14.35 2.76
N ARG A 35 2.92 13.61 3.15
CA ARG A 35 4.27 13.75 2.61
C ARG A 35 4.94 12.42 2.33
N LEU A 36 5.85 12.47 1.38
CA LEU A 36 6.66 11.35 0.94
C LEU A 36 8.14 11.65 1.18
N TRP A 37 8.87 10.66 1.70
CA TRP A 37 10.32 10.71 1.82
C TRP A 37 10.95 9.50 1.16
N SER A 38 12.03 9.68 0.41
CA SER A 38 12.84 8.58 -0.13
C SER A 38 14.04 8.35 0.77
N LEU A 39 14.33 7.08 1.08
CA LEU A 39 15.61 6.69 1.64
C LEU A 39 16.69 6.93 0.57
N GLN A 40 17.76 7.62 0.95
CA GLN A 40 18.93 7.84 0.10
C GLN A 40 19.78 6.57 0.02
N ALA A 41 20.59 6.46 -1.04
CA ALA A 41 21.45 5.31 -1.29
C ALA A 41 22.42 4.98 -0.13
N CYS A 42 22.76 5.96 0.72
CA CYS A 42 23.56 5.73 1.92
C CYS A 42 22.84 4.94 3.03
N GLY A 43 21.55 4.63 2.86
CA GLY A 43 20.77 3.79 3.78
C GLY A 43 20.39 4.42 5.11
N THR A 44 20.77 5.68 5.36
CA THR A 44 20.61 6.32 6.68
C THR A 44 19.88 7.67 6.64
N THR A 45 19.70 8.25 5.45
CA THR A 45 19.14 9.60 5.29
C THR A 45 17.84 9.54 4.51
N TRP A 46 16.79 10.15 5.07
CA TRP A 46 15.50 10.33 4.42
C TRP A 46 15.37 11.75 3.89
N VAL A 47 14.95 11.91 2.64
CA VAL A 47 14.76 13.22 2.00
C VAL A 47 13.32 13.35 1.56
N GLU A 48 12.66 14.47 1.90
CA GLU A 48 11.30 14.78 1.45
C GLU A 48 11.31 14.91 -0.08
N ILE A 49 10.55 14.05 -0.77
CA ILE A 49 10.49 14.02 -2.24
C ILE A 49 9.18 14.54 -2.80
N GLU A 50 8.13 14.58 -1.96
CA GLU A 50 6.90 15.25 -2.31
C GLU A 50 6.03 15.62 -1.09
N ARG A 51 5.22 16.68 -1.25
CA ARG A 51 4.14 17.09 -0.37
C ARG A 51 2.83 17.23 -1.15
N MET A 52 1.75 16.68 -0.60
CA MET A 52 0.42 16.86 -1.15
C MET A 52 -0.01 18.35 -1.14
N PRO A 53 -0.61 18.87 -2.22
CA PRO A 53 -1.16 20.22 -2.24
C PRO A 53 -2.18 20.45 -1.12
N GLN A 54 -2.13 21.62 -0.47
CA GLN A 54 -2.89 21.88 0.75
C GLN A 54 -4.41 21.73 0.57
N GLN A 55 -4.95 22.20 -0.55
CA GLN A 55 -6.38 22.10 -0.85
C GLN A 55 -6.82 20.65 -0.99
N LEU A 56 -6.00 19.80 -1.61
CA LEU A 56 -6.27 18.37 -1.73
C LEU A 56 -6.16 17.68 -0.36
N TYR A 57 -5.19 18.09 0.46
CA TYR A 57 -5.01 17.54 1.80
C TYR A 57 -6.20 17.83 2.71
N GLN A 58 -6.84 19.00 2.61
CA GLN A 58 -8.05 19.30 3.39
C GLN A 58 -9.18 18.29 3.09
N GLN A 59 -9.42 17.99 1.82
CA GLN A 59 -10.39 16.97 1.41
C GLN A 59 -9.99 15.57 1.89
N PHE A 60 -8.69 15.25 1.83
CA PHE A 60 -8.16 13.99 2.33
C PHE A 60 -8.34 13.84 3.84
N GLU A 61 -8.04 14.87 4.63
CA GLU A 61 -8.16 14.86 6.09
C GLU A 61 -9.62 14.70 6.53
N GLU A 62 -10.55 15.34 5.82
CA GLU A 62 -12.00 15.18 6.05
C GLU A 62 -12.47 13.73 5.82
N LEU A 63 -11.96 13.08 4.76
CA LEU A 63 -12.30 11.69 4.44
C LEU A 63 -11.58 10.66 5.32
N GLU A 64 -10.32 10.92 5.69
CA GLU A 64 -9.51 10.05 6.55
C GLU A 64 -10.01 10.04 7.99
N ALA A 65 -10.56 11.17 8.46
CA ALA A 65 -11.25 11.31 9.75
C ALA A 65 -10.51 10.68 10.95
N GLY A 66 -9.18 10.59 10.91
CA GLY A 66 -8.37 9.97 11.95
C GLY A 66 -8.14 8.46 11.84
N HIS A 67 -8.82 7.76 10.94
CA HIS A 67 -8.76 6.28 10.79
C HIS A 67 -7.46 5.77 10.17
N GLY A 68 -6.68 6.67 9.56
CA GLY A 68 -5.45 6.37 8.86
C GLY A 68 -5.68 5.90 7.43
N PHE A 69 -4.59 5.41 6.85
CA PHE A 69 -4.56 4.95 5.48
C PHE A 69 -3.49 3.88 5.34
N ASP A 70 -3.63 3.08 4.29
CA ASP A 70 -2.61 2.17 3.81
C ASP A 70 -2.01 2.70 2.51
N SER A 71 -0.83 2.21 2.14
CA SER A 71 -0.17 2.63 0.90
C SER A 71 0.52 1.49 0.20
N VAL A 72 0.51 1.54 -1.12
CA VAL A 72 1.09 0.50 -1.98
C VAL A 72 1.82 1.20 -3.13
N GLY A 73 3.08 0.83 -3.36
CA GLY A 73 3.83 1.25 -4.52
C GLY A 73 3.72 0.22 -5.65
N HIS A 74 3.63 0.70 -6.90
CA HIS A 74 3.74 -0.15 -8.08
C HIS A 74 4.24 0.68 -9.27
N GLY A 75 5.42 0.30 -9.80
CA GLY A 75 6.10 1.09 -10.82
C GLY A 75 6.24 2.54 -10.36
N LYS A 76 5.79 3.50 -11.17
CA LYS A 76 5.84 4.95 -10.87
C LYS A 76 4.72 5.47 -9.97
N PHE A 77 3.82 4.61 -9.53
CA PHE A 77 2.63 5.02 -8.79
C PHE A 77 2.70 4.61 -7.33
N ILE A 78 2.17 5.48 -6.46
CA ILE A 78 1.88 5.16 -5.06
C ILE A 78 0.40 5.36 -4.84
N ALA A 79 -0.31 4.28 -4.54
CA ALA A 79 -1.71 4.31 -4.12
C ALA A 79 -1.79 4.54 -2.61
N ILE A 80 -2.74 5.36 -2.17
CA ILE A 80 -3.04 5.66 -0.76
C ILE A 80 -4.51 5.36 -0.55
N ILE A 81 -4.81 4.33 0.24
CA ILE A 81 -6.17 3.85 0.48
C ILE A 81 -6.60 4.30 1.88
N ILE A 82 -7.69 5.07 1.95
CA ILE A 82 -8.20 5.54 3.24
C ILE A 82 -8.93 4.40 3.94
N ARG A 83 -8.58 4.12 5.20
CA ARG A 83 -9.22 3.04 5.97
C ARG A 83 -10.66 3.35 6.27
N GLY A 84 -11.53 2.34 6.20
CA GLY A 84 -12.97 2.50 6.35
C GLY A 84 -13.64 3.38 5.26
N SER A 85 -12.98 3.64 4.13
CA SER A 85 -13.51 4.46 3.03
C SER A 85 -13.37 3.75 1.69
N ASP A 86 -14.23 4.10 0.73
CA ASP A 86 -14.11 3.65 -0.67
C ASP A 86 -13.19 4.55 -1.52
N ARG A 87 -12.58 5.56 -0.89
CA ARG A 87 -11.77 6.59 -1.53
C ARG A 87 -10.30 6.25 -1.44
N ALA A 88 -9.60 6.49 -2.55
CA ALA A 88 -8.16 6.36 -2.61
C ALA A 88 -7.55 7.46 -3.50
N LEU A 89 -6.28 7.74 -3.24
CA LEU A 89 -5.46 8.66 -4.02
C LEU A 89 -4.36 7.89 -4.74
N LEU A 90 -3.96 8.40 -5.89
CA LEU A 90 -2.79 7.95 -6.63
C LEU A 90 -1.82 9.12 -6.76
N PHE A 91 -0.56 8.87 -6.40
CA PHE A 91 0.54 9.77 -6.70
C PHE A 91 1.36 9.21 -7.86
N ASP A 92 1.48 9.97 -8.95
CA ASP A 92 2.39 9.68 -10.06
C ASP A 92 3.74 10.36 -9.79
N ILE A 93 4.77 9.57 -9.51
CA ILE A 93 6.10 10.03 -9.15
C ILE A 93 6.75 10.84 -10.28
N PHE A 94 6.53 10.46 -11.54
CA PHE A 94 7.14 11.12 -12.70
C PHE A 94 6.47 12.44 -13.01
N ARG A 95 5.14 12.47 -12.93
CA ARG A 95 4.36 13.69 -13.20
C ARG A 95 4.28 14.62 -12.00
N LYS A 96 4.70 14.17 -10.81
CA LYS A 96 4.50 14.87 -9.54
C LYS A 96 3.04 15.28 -9.37
N ALA A 97 2.14 14.35 -9.69
CA ALA A 97 0.72 14.61 -9.78
C ALA A 97 -0.06 13.75 -8.79
N TRP A 98 -0.99 14.40 -8.10
CA TRP A 98 -1.92 13.77 -7.17
C TRP A 98 -3.30 13.71 -7.79
N GLN A 99 -3.94 12.55 -7.73
CA GLN A 99 -5.29 12.37 -8.29
C GLN A 99 -6.12 11.45 -7.40
N TRP A 100 -7.38 11.81 -7.21
CA TRP A 100 -8.39 10.87 -6.70
C TRP A 100 -8.61 9.78 -7.75
N ILE A 101 -8.63 8.52 -7.32
CA ILE A 101 -9.05 7.44 -8.20
C ILE A 101 -10.56 7.20 -8.05
N PRO A 102 -11.25 6.82 -9.13
CA PRO A 102 -12.64 6.40 -9.03
C PRO A 102 -12.79 5.23 -8.04
N PRO A 103 -13.87 5.18 -7.24
CA PRO A 103 -14.16 4.05 -6.38
C PRO A 103 -14.22 2.75 -7.18
N CYS A 104 -13.75 1.66 -6.58
CA CYS A 104 -13.85 0.34 -7.20
C CYS A 104 -15.32 -0.10 -7.22
N PRO A 105 -15.91 -0.45 -8.39
CA PRO A 105 -17.33 -0.81 -8.50
C PRO A 105 -17.68 -2.13 -7.81
N TYR A 106 -16.68 -2.88 -7.36
CA TYR A 106 -16.82 -4.17 -6.67
C TYR A 106 -16.68 -4.07 -5.15
N MET A 107 -16.43 -2.88 -4.60
CA MET A 107 -16.44 -2.71 -3.14
C MET A 107 -17.87 -2.61 -2.64
N ASN A 108 -18.19 -3.43 -1.64
CA ASN A 108 -19.55 -3.54 -1.13
C ASN A 108 -19.83 -2.37 -0.18
N HIS A 109 -20.79 -1.50 -0.53
CA HIS A 109 -21.13 -0.29 0.22
C HIS A 109 -22.02 -0.53 1.45
N GLY A 110 -22.25 -1.79 1.88
CA GLY A 110 -23.36 -2.13 2.77
C GLY A 110 -23.15 -3.24 3.81
N GLY A 111 -21.91 -3.61 4.15
CA GLY A 111 -21.63 -4.57 5.23
C GLY A 111 -20.94 -3.89 6.41
N GLU A 112 -21.24 -4.32 7.64
CA GLU A 112 -20.57 -3.86 8.88
C GLU A 112 -19.04 -4.11 8.86
N ASP A 113 -18.57 -5.02 8.02
CA ASP A 113 -17.18 -5.14 7.59
C ASP A 113 -17.01 -4.42 6.25
N VAL A 114 -16.49 -3.19 6.30
CA VAL A 114 -15.97 -2.52 5.10
C VAL A 114 -14.81 -3.38 4.60
N ASN A 115 -15.02 -4.15 3.52
CA ASN A 115 -13.93 -4.84 2.84
C ASN A 115 -12.93 -3.77 2.36
N GLU A 116 -11.87 -3.56 3.14
CA GLU A 116 -10.82 -2.60 2.80
C GLU A 116 -10.11 -3.08 1.54
N LEU A 117 -9.96 -2.18 0.56
CA LEU A 117 -9.18 -2.45 -0.63
C LEU A 117 -7.70 -2.56 -0.23
N HIS A 118 -7.24 -3.78 0.01
CA HIS A 118 -5.82 -4.04 0.23
C HIS A 118 -5.14 -4.26 -1.11
N GLY A 119 -4.13 -3.44 -1.41
CA GLY A 119 -3.19 -3.70 -2.49
C GLY A 119 -1.90 -4.31 -1.95
N PHE A 120 -1.21 -5.07 -2.79
CA PHE A 120 0.16 -5.50 -2.54
C PHE A 120 0.96 -5.30 -3.82
N ALA A 121 2.25 -4.98 -3.67
CA ALA A 121 3.15 -4.94 -4.81
C ALA A 121 3.28 -6.38 -5.34
N TYR A 122 2.78 -6.62 -6.55
CA TYR A 122 2.86 -7.92 -7.20
C TYR A 122 3.50 -7.76 -8.57
N GLU A 123 4.60 -8.47 -8.77
CA GLU A 123 5.17 -8.69 -10.09
C GLU A 123 4.85 -10.13 -10.49
N PRO A 124 3.85 -10.37 -11.36
CA PRO A 124 3.51 -11.72 -11.79
C PRO A 124 4.68 -12.31 -12.59
N THR A 125 5.26 -13.40 -12.10
CA THR A 125 6.21 -14.22 -12.88
C THR A 125 5.50 -15.48 -13.37
N VAL A 126 5.73 -15.86 -14.63
CA VAL A 126 5.13 -17.07 -15.27
C VAL A 126 5.83 -18.36 -14.81
N THR A 127 6.58 -18.33 -13.72
CA THR A 127 7.22 -19.50 -13.12
C THR A 127 6.20 -20.20 -12.23
N THR A 128 5.41 -21.10 -12.81
CA THR A 128 4.80 -22.17 -12.02
C THR A 128 5.95 -22.97 -11.41
N PRO A 129 6.05 -23.11 -10.07
CA PRO A 129 7.04 -23.99 -9.48
C PRO A 129 6.69 -25.44 -9.87
N VAL A 130 7.29 -25.92 -10.96
CA VAL A 130 7.17 -27.32 -11.43
C VAL A 130 7.62 -28.29 -10.35
N THR A 131 8.43 -27.83 -9.38
CA THR A 131 8.85 -28.60 -8.20
C THR A 131 7.67 -29.15 -7.39
N GLY A 132 6.60 -28.39 -7.19
CA GLY A 132 5.41 -28.87 -6.46
C GLY A 132 4.62 -29.95 -7.22
N LEU A 133 4.65 -29.91 -8.56
CA LEU A 133 4.03 -30.92 -9.43
C LEU A 133 4.88 -32.20 -9.53
N LEU A 134 6.22 -32.06 -9.53
CA LEU A 134 7.14 -33.20 -9.57
C LEU A 134 7.10 -34.02 -8.27
N ASP A 135 6.93 -33.39 -7.11
CA ASP A 135 6.77 -34.11 -5.83
C ASP A 135 5.49 -34.95 -5.81
N GLN A 136 4.40 -34.50 -6.44
CA GLN A 136 3.17 -35.29 -6.57
C GLN A 136 3.30 -36.47 -7.54
N LEU A 137 4.14 -36.35 -8.57
CA LEU A 137 4.36 -37.40 -9.57
C LEU A 137 5.39 -38.46 -9.12
N THR A 138 6.12 -38.21 -8.03
CA THR A 138 7.13 -39.15 -7.50
C THR A 138 6.64 -39.97 -6.31
N VAL A 139 5.41 -39.75 -5.82
CA VAL A 139 4.81 -40.61 -4.79
C VAL A 139 4.36 -41.92 -5.43
N PRO A 140 4.92 -43.09 -5.05
CA PRO A 140 4.46 -44.36 -5.58
C PRO A 140 3.01 -44.61 -5.15
N PHE A 141 2.16 -44.98 -6.12
CA PHE A 141 0.80 -45.45 -5.87
C PHE A 141 0.85 -46.57 -4.82
N GLN A 142 0.39 -46.30 -3.59
CA GLN A 142 0.18 -47.37 -2.62
C GLN A 142 -1.07 -48.14 -3.02
N SER A 143 -0.87 -49.29 -3.65
CA SER A 143 -1.92 -50.28 -3.87
C SER A 143 -2.42 -50.81 -2.52
N PHE A 144 -3.61 -50.36 -2.10
CA PHE A 144 -4.33 -50.93 -0.97
C PHE A 144 -4.54 -52.44 -1.21
N SER A 145 -3.79 -53.25 -0.48
CA SER A 145 -3.86 -54.71 -0.52
C SER A 145 -4.24 -55.19 0.88
N GLY A 146 -5.42 -55.81 1.00
CA GLY A 146 -5.82 -56.64 2.13
C GLY A 146 -6.92 -56.02 3.02
N LEU A 147 -7.86 -56.78 3.57
CA LEU A 147 -8.18 -58.19 3.40
C LEU A 147 -9.58 -58.40 4.03
N ILE A 148 -10.35 -59.27 3.41
CA ILE A 148 -11.66 -59.75 3.87
C ILE A 148 -11.38 -60.74 5.00
N GLY A 149 -12.03 -60.58 6.15
CA GLY A 149 -11.97 -61.50 7.29
C GLY A 149 -12.86 -61.04 8.43
#